data_AF-A0A243WGW4-F1
#
_entry.id   AF-A0A243WGW4-F1
#
_cell.length_a   1.000
_cell.length_b   1.000
_cell.length_c   1.000
_cell.angle_alpha   90.00
_cell.angle_beta   90.00
_cell.angle_gamma   90.00
#
_symmetry.space_group_name_H-M   'P 1'
#
loop_
_entity.id
_entity.type
_entity.pdbx_description
1 polymer ?
#
loop_
_entity_poly.entity_id
_entity_poly.type
_entity_poly.pdbx_seq_one_letter_code
_entity_poly.pdbx_strand_id
1 'polypeptide(L)'
;MNPNQKAWWHLGFVGMCLLVADQLPQWHKLWFVSETGHYHTSSTITVLLLLSMFLRRRPSLGLMVAWQMVQLFIIGSVLLLSFPDGNYVFGFSLLGFLRLIALGVIFFSAELNRYVRYKPTDTTSAM
;
A
#
# COMPACT_ATOMS: atom_id res chain seq x y z
N MET A 1 1.23 20.50 -16.21
CA MET A 1 1.68 19.14 -15.83
C MET A 1 0.61 18.16 -16.28
N ASN A 2 0.97 17.18 -17.12
CA ASN A 2 0.00 16.28 -17.75
C ASN A 2 -0.68 15.39 -16.68
N PRO A 3 -1.99 15.08 -16.81
CA PRO A 3 -2.71 14.25 -15.83
C PRO A 3 -2.09 12.85 -15.68
N ASN A 4 -1.54 12.30 -16.75
CA ASN A 4 -0.78 11.04 -16.69
C ASN A 4 0.49 11.14 -15.83
N GLN A 5 1.15 12.30 -15.84
CA GLN A 5 2.37 12.54 -15.06
C GLN A 5 2.04 12.69 -13.57
N LYS A 6 0.93 13.37 -13.24
CA LYS A 6 0.42 13.46 -11.87
C LYS A 6 0.04 12.09 -11.32
N ALA A 7 -0.70 11.27 -12.07
CA ALA A 7 -1.06 9.91 -11.65
C ALA A 7 0.18 9.06 -11.36
N TRP A 8 1.23 9.17 -12.19
CA TRP A 8 2.52 8.50 -11.97
C TRP A 8 3.19 8.91 -10.66
N TRP A 9 3.19 10.20 -10.36
CA TRP A 9 3.73 10.72 -9.09
C TRP A 9 2.94 10.22 -7.87
N HIS A 10 1.61 10.19 -7.95
CA HIS A 10 0.77 9.64 -6.86
C HIS A 10 1.04 8.15 -6.66
N LEU A 11 1.19 7.38 -7.75
CA LEU A 11 1.47 5.95 -7.70
C LEU A 11 2.88 5.67 -7.15
N GLY A 12 3.86 6.49 -7.53
CA GLY A 12 5.21 6.45 -6.97
C GLY A 12 5.23 6.79 -5.48
N PHE A 13 4.48 7.81 -5.05
CA PHE A 13 4.37 8.19 -3.64
C PHE A 13 3.72 7.08 -2.81
N VAL A 14 2.60 6.50 -3.28
CA VAL A 14 1.96 5.35 -2.66
C VAL A 14 2.93 4.17 -2.58
N GLY A 15 3.68 3.90 -3.65
CA GLY A 15 4.68 2.85 -3.68
C GLY A 15 5.79 3.05 -2.65
N MET A 16 6.34 4.27 -2.57
CA MET A 16 7.31 4.67 -1.56
C MET A 16 6.76 4.47 -0.14
N CYS A 17 5.56 4.97 0.17
CA CYS A 17 4.95 4.79 1.48
C CYS A 17 4.79 3.32 1.85
N LEU A 18 4.40 2.47 0.90
CA LEU A 18 4.19 1.05 1.16
C LEU A 18 5.48 0.26 1.29
N LEU A 19 6.50 0.58 0.50
CA LEU A 19 7.84 -0.01 0.63
C LEU A 19 8.46 0.37 1.96
N VAL A 20 8.36 1.65 2.34
CA VAL A 20 8.84 2.12 3.65
C VAL A 20 8.08 1.41 4.78
N ALA A 21 6.76 1.29 4.69
CA ALA A 21 5.96 0.56 5.67
C ALA A 21 6.35 -0.93 5.76
N ASP A 22 6.79 -1.55 4.68
CA ASP A 22 7.18 -2.96 4.66
C ASP A 22 8.63 -3.19 5.10
N GLN A 23 9.50 -2.20 4.88
CA GLN A 23 10.90 -2.22 5.28
C GLN A 23 11.11 -1.80 6.75
N LEU A 24 10.22 -0.98 7.32
CA LEU A 24 10.28 -0.51 8.70
C LEU A 24 10.43 -1.64 9.74
N PRO A 25 9.64 -2.74 9.67
CA PRO A 25 9.76 -3.87 10.58
C PRO A 25 11.10 -4.60 10.49
N GLN A 26 11.74 -4.57 9.31
CA GLN A 26 13.06 -5.17 9.11
C GLN A 26 14.18 -4.31 9.72
N TRP A 27 14.06 -2.99 9.62
CA TRP A 27 15.09 -2.06 10.13
C TRP A 27 14.98 -1.80 11.63
N HIS A 28 13.76 -1.79 12.19
CA HIS A 28 13.50 -1.46 13.59
C HIS A 28 12.78 -2.60 14.30
N LYS A 29 13.31 -3.83 14.21
CA LYS A 29 12.68 -5.06 14.73
C LYS A 29 12.17 -4.95 16.18
N LEU A 30 12.91 -4.22 17.02
CA LEU A 30 12.58 -3.94 18.44
C LEU A 30 11.28 -3.14 18.63
N TRP A 31 10.84 -2.38 17.64
CA TRP A 31 9.60 -1.59 17.69
C TRP A 31 8.36 -2.38 17.29
N PHE A 32 8.54 -3.57 16.71
CA PHE A 32 7.46 -4.33 16.08
C PHE A 32 7.27 -5.72 16.67
N VAL A 33 8.31 -6.34 17.24
CA VAL A 33 8.14 -7.66 17.88
C VAL A 33 9.13 -7.86 19.03
N SER A 34 8.69 -8.55 20.10
CA SER A 34 9.60 -9.22 21.03
C SER A 34 10.29 -10.40 20.32
N GLU A 35 11.43 -10.87 20.84
CA GLU A 35 12.34 -11.82 20.18
C GLU A 35 11.71 -13.13 19.62
N THR A 36 10.46 -13.45 19.94
CA THR A 36 9.80 -14.73 19.61
C THR A 36 8.74 -14.64 18.48
N GLY A 37 8.28 -13.45 18.11
CA GLY A 37 7.27 -13.29 17.05
C GLY A 37 7.88 -12.94 15.69
N HIS A 38 7.51 -13.65 14.64
CA HIS A 38 7.89 -13.29 13.28
C HIS A 38 6.74 -12.53 12.61
N TYR A 39 6.77 -11.19 12.67
CA TYR A 39 5.92 -10.36 11.81
C TYR A 39 6.56 -10.29 10.43
N HIS A 40 6.11 -11.15 9.53
CA HIS A 40 6.59 -11.20 8.15
C HIS A 40 5.49 -10.69 7.22
N THR A 41 5.61 -9.45 6.77
CA THR A 41 4.81 -8.95 5.65
C THR A 41 5.49 -9.34 4.34
N SER A 42 4.73 -9.92 3.42
CA SER A 42 5.28 -10.35 2.12
C SER A 42 5.47 -9.13 1.20
N SER A 43 6.67 -8.55 1.24
CA SER A 43 7.11 -7.48 0.33
C SER A 43 6.83 -7.80 -1.12
N THR A 44 7.03 -9.07 -1.49
CA THR A 44 6.82 -9.59 -2.84
C THR A 44 5.40 -9.33 -3.34
N ILE A 45 4.37 -9.47 -2.47
CA ILE A 45 2.97 -9.23 -2.84
C ILE A 45 2.73 -7.74 -3.06
N THR A 46 3.27 -6.89 -2.18
CA THR A 46 3.16 -5.43 -2.29
C THR A 46 3.81 -4.93 -3.59
N VAL A 47 5.01 -5.43 -3.92
CA VAL A 47 5.71 -5.13 -5.18
C VAL A 47 4.95 -5.65 -6.39
N LEU A 48 4.38 -6.87 -6.33
CA LEU A 48 3.58 -7.42 -7.43
C LEU A 48 2.33 -6.59 -7.70
N LEU A 49 1.66 -6.13 -6.64
CA LEU A 49 0.47 -5.29 -6.74
C LEU A 49 0.81 -3.91 -7.30
N LEU A 50 1.91 -3.30 -6.84
CA LEU A 50 2.45 -2.06 -7.42
C LEU A 50 2.77 -2.22 -8.92
N LEU A 51 3.48 -3.29 -9.29
CA LEU A 51 3.80 -3.60 -10.68
C LEU A 51 2.53 -3.78 -11.52
N SER A 52 1.52 -4.47 -10.97
CA SER A 52 0.22 -4.68 -11.61
C SER A 52 -0.57 -3.38 -11.79
N MET A 53 -0.41 -2.40 -10.89
CA MET A 53 -0.95 -1.05 -11.05
C MET A 53 -0.20 -0.26 -12.13
N PHE A 54 1.13 -0.35 -12.19
CA PHE A 54 1.93 0.25 -13.27
C PHE A 54 1.59 -0.34 -14.65
N LEU A 55 1.32 -1.64 -14.71
CA LEU A 55 0.85 -2.36 -15.90
C LEU A 55 -0.63 -2.10 -16.24
N ARG A 56 -1.32 -1.22 -15.49
CA ARG A 56 -2.74 -0.85 -15.68
C ARG A 56 -3.69 -2.06 -15.75
N ARG A 57 -3.43 -3.13 -15.00
CA ARG A 57 -4.35 -4.28 -14.95
C ARG A 57 -5.59 -3.92 -14.15
N ARG A 58 -6.78 -4.03 -14.75
CA ARG A 58 -8.08 -3.63 -14.14
C ARG A 58 -8.35 -4.15 -12.71
N PRO A 59 -8.03 -5.40 -12.31
CA PRO A 59 -8.28 -5.86 -10.94
C PRO A 59 -7.24 -5.38 -9.92
N SER A 60 -6.15 -4.71 -10.34
CA SER A 60 -5.04 -4.38 -9.45
C SER A 60 -5.43 -3.39 -8.36
N LEU A 61 -6.29 -2.41 -8.66
CA LEU A 61 -6.84 -1.48 -7.66
C LEU A 61 -7.65 -2.20 -6.58
N GLY A 62 -8.56 -3.08 -6.98
CA GLY A 62 -9.39 -3.85 -6.03
C GLY A 62 -8.55 -4.79 -5.17
N LEU A 63 -7.60 -5.50 -5.78
CA LEU A 63 -6.66 -6.37 -5.06
C LEU A 63 -5.76 -5.60 -4.10
N MET A 64 -5.30 -4.40 -4.49
CA MET A 64 -4.48 -3.54 -3.64
C MET A 64 -5.28 -3.04 -2.44
N VAL A 65 -6.51 -2.59 -2.63
CA VAL A 65 -7.40 -2.17 -1.53
C VAL A 65 -7.69 -3.34 -0.60
N ALA A 66 -8.04 -4.52 -1.14
CA ALA A 66 -8.28 -5.71 -0.34
C ALA A 66 -7.04 -6.11 0.48
N TRP A 67 -5.85 -6.07 -0.13
CA TRP A 67 -4.60 -6.35 0.56
C TRP A 67 -4.30 -5.32 1.67
N GLN A 68 -4.53 -4.03 1.43
CA GLN A 68 -4.39 -3.01 2.47
C GLN A 68 -5.37 -3.21 3.63
N MET A 69 -6.62 -3.59 3.35
CA MET A 69 -7.60 -3.90 4.38
C MET A 69 -7.18 -5.08 5.26
N VAL A 70 -6.68 -6.17 4.65
CA VAL A 70 -6.14 -7.31 5.40
C VAL A 70 -4.99 -6.88 6.31
N GLN A 71 -4.08 -6.05 5.79
CA GLN A 71 -2.92 -5.57 6.55
C GLN A 71 -3.34 -4.65 7.70
N LEU A 72 -4.27 -3.73 7.48
CA LEU A 72 -4.84 -2.88 8.54
C LEU A 72 -5.57 -3.71 9.59
N PHE A 73 -6.27 -4.77 9.19
CA PHE A 73 -6.94 -5.68 10.11
C PHE A 73 -5.92 -6.43 11.00
N ILE A 74 -4.83 -6.93 10.42
CA ILE A 74 -3.74 -7.58 11.17
C ILE A 74 -3.08 -6.58 12.14
N ILE A 75 -2.79 -5.36 11.69
CA ILE A 75 -2.20 -4.32 12.56
C ILE A 75 -3.15 -3.99 13.71
N GLY A 76 -4.43 -3.78 13.41
CA GLY A 76 -5.45 -3.47 14.40
C GLY A 76 -5.64 -4.59 15.42
N SER A 77 -5.63 -5.85 14.98
CA SER A 77 -5.76 -7.00 15.90
C SER A 77 -4.54 -7.15 16.81
N VAL A 78 -3.32 -6.97 16.27
CA VAL A 78 -2.09 -6.98 17.07
C VAL A 78 -2.09 -5.84 18.09
N LEU A 79 -2.54 -4.64 17.69
CA LEU A 79 -2.58 -3.46 18.55
C LEU A 79 -3.60 -3.65 19.69
N LEU A 80 -4.80 -4.17 19.39
CA LEU A 80 -5.82 -4.54 20.38
C LEU A 80 -5.32 -5.62 21.37
N LEU A 81 -4.58 -6.62 20.89
CA LEU A 81 -4.06 -7.71 21.72
C LEU A 81 -2.84 -7.29 22.55
N SER A 82 -2.04 -6.34 22.07
CA SER A 82 -0.78 -5.88 22.70
C SER A 82 -0.95 -4.63 23.55
N PHE A 83 -2.19 -4.14 23.72
CA PHE A 83 -2.51 -2.96 24.51
C PHE A 83 -2.00 -2.97 25.97
N PRO A 84 -1.86 -4.12 26.67
CA PRO A 84 -1.31 -4.14 28.02
C PRO A 84 0.21 -3.87 28.09
N ASP A 85 0.97 -4.22 27.04
CA ASP A 85 2.44 -4.28 27.10
C ASP A 85 3.14 -3.01 26.59
N GLY A 86 2.41 -2.11 25.90
CA GLY A 86 2.83 -0.74 25.54
C GLY A 86 4.00 -0.58 24.55
N ASN A 87 4.97 -1.50 24.53
CA ASN A 87 6.26 -1.36 23.86
C ASN A 87 6.18 -1.42 22.33
N TYR A 88 5.15 -2.05 21.76
CA TYR A 88 5.03 -2.27 20.31
C TYR A 88 3.98 -1.37 19.63
N VAL A 89 3.20 -0.62 20.43
CA VAL A 89 2.06 0.16 19.95
C VAL A 89 2.50 1.27 18.99
N PHE A 90 3.66 1.88 19.23
CA PHE A 90 4.15 2.99 18.40
C PHE A 90 4.49 2.53 16.97
N GLY A 91 5.23 1.43 16.83
CA GLY A 91 5.59 0.87 15.54
C GLY A 91 4.35 0.53 14.72
N PHE A 92 3.44 -0.26 15.30
CA PHE A 92 2.20 -0.66 14.62
C PHE A 92 1.29 0.53 14.29
N SER A 93 1.22 1.55 15.15
CA SER A 93 0.45 2.78 14.86
C SER A 93 1.03 3.54 13.66
N LEU A 94 2.36 3.69 13.59
CA LEU A 94 3.02 4.34 12.45
C LEU A 94 2.80 3.57 11.15
N LEU A 95 2.87 2.23 11.20
CA LEU A 95 2.61 1.36 10.06
C LEU A 95 1.16 1.48 9.57
N GLY A 96 0.21 1.50 10.51
CA GLY A 96 -1.20 1.71 10.24
C GLY A 96 -1.44 3.07 9.59
N PHE A 97 -0.81 4.13 10.11
CA PHE A 97 -0.95 5.49 9.57
C PHE A 97 -0.42 5.61 8.14
N LEU A 98 0.77 5.04 7.84
CA LEU A 98 1.31 5.00 6.48
C LEU A 98 0.38 4.27 5.50
N ARG A 99 -0.21 3.15 5.94
CA ARG A 99 -1.16 2.38 5.12
C ARG A 99 -2.47 3.12 4.91
N LEU A 100 -2.98 3.83 5.92
CA LEU A 100 -4.16 4.68 5.81
C LEU A 100 -3.94 5.85 4.85
N ILE A 101 -2.77 6.49 4.90
CA ILE A 101 -2.40 7.53 3.92
C ILE A 101 -2.39 6.95 2.51
N ALA A 102 -1.72 5.81 2.31
CA ALA A 102 -1.67 5.14 1.02
C ALA A 102 -3.08 4.79 0.50
N LEU A 103 -3.96 4.27 1.37
CA LEU A 103 -5.34 3.97 1.05
C LEU A 103 -6.15 5.22 0.70
N GLY A 104 -5.96 6.30 1.47
CA GLY A 104 -6.59 7.60 1.24
C GLY A 104 -6.20 8.18 -0.12
N VAL A 105 -4.91 8.12 -0.48
CA VAL A 105 -4.44 8.56 -1.80
C VAL A 105 -5.05 7.71 -2.91
N ILE A 106 -5.17 6.39 -2.73
CA ILE A 106 -5.80 5.50 -3.72
C ILE A 106 -7.30 5.82 -3.90
N PHE A 107 -8.03 6.07 -2.81
CA PHE A 107 -9.47 6.35 -2.85
C PHE A 107 -9.81 7.75 -3.37
N PHE A 108 -9.08 8.78 -2.91
CA PHE A 108 -9.36 10.17 -3.25
C PHE A 108 -8.72 10.61 -4.57
N SER A 109 -7.70 9.92 -5.08
CA SER A 109 -7.08 10.28 -6.36
C SER A 109 -7.93 9.81 -7.53
N ALA A 110 -8.85 10.68 -7.96
CA ALA A 110 -9.63 10.49 -9.19
C ALA A 110 -8.73 10.34 -10.42
N GLU A 111 -7.56 10.98 -10.45
CA GLU A 111 -6.59 10.86 -11.54
C GLU A 111 -5.94 9.47 -11.59
N LEU A 112 -5.64 8.86 -10.44
CA LEU A 112 -5.07 7.52 -10.36
C LEU A 112 -6.11 6.47 -10.78
N ASN A 113 -7.35 6.63 -10.35
CA ASN A 113 -8.45 5.77 -10.74
C ASN A 113 -8.73 5.90 -12.26
N ARG A 114 -8.68 7.12 -12.81
CA ARG A 114 -8.77 7.35 -14.26
C ARG A 114 -7.60 6.73 -15.01
N TYR A 115 -6.37 6.87 -14.52
CA TYR A 115 -5.16 6.34 -15.15
C TYR A 115 -5.15 4.81 -15.22
N VAL A 116 -5.54 4.11 -14.15
CA VAL A 116 -5.60 2.65 -14.11
C VAL A 116 -6.80 2.10 -14.90
N ARG A 117 -7.92 2.84 -14.93
CA ARG A 117 -9.14 2.40 -15.65
C ARG A 117 -9.10 2.70 -17.14
N TYR A 118 -8.33 3.70 -17.59
CA TYR A 118 -8.26 4.11 -18.99
C TYR A 118 -7.28 3.25 -19.79
N LYS A 119 -7.83 2.51 -20.75
CA LYS A 119 -7.08 1.71 -21.73
C LYS A 119 -6.84 2.60 -22.97
N PRO A 120 -5.60 2.75 -23.47
CA PRO A 120 -5.38 3.38 -24.76
C PRO A 120 -5.82 2.40 -25.85
N THR A 121 -7.12 2.42 -26.17
CA THR A 121 -7.69 1.74 -27.33
C THR A 121 -8.70 2.73 -27.88
N ASP A 122 -8.27 3.50 -28.89
CA ASP A 122 -9.05 3.88 -30.08
C ASP A 122 -8.33 5.00 -30.88
N THR A 123 -7.17 4.68 -31.45
CA THR A 123 -6.59 5.50 -32.54
C THR A 123 -6.11 4.67 -33.72
N THR A 124 -6.43 3.37 -33.81
CA THR A 124 -5.92 2.48 -34.88
C THR A 124 -7.02 1.67 -35.59
N SER A 125 -8.27 2.15 -35.57
CA SER A 125 -9.40 1.58 -36.33
C SER A 125 -10.03 2.60 -37.30
N ALA A 126 -9.34 3.72 -37.55
CA ALA A 126 -9.78 4.74 -38.50
C ALA A 126 -8.60 5.20 -39.37
N MET A 127 -7.93 4.25 -40.02
CA MET A 127 -7.13 4.46 -41.23
C MET A 127 -7.27 3.24 -42.13
#